data_AF-A0A2K0TQN7-F1
#
_entry.id   AF-A0A2K0TQN7-F1
#
_cell.length_a   1.000
_cell.length_b   1.000
_cell.length_c   1.000
_cell.angle_alpha   90.00
_cell.angle_beta   90.00
_cell.angle_gamma   90.00
#
_symmetry.space_group_name_H-M   'P 1'
#
loop_
_entity.id
_entity.type
_entity.pdbx_description
1 polymer ?
#
loop_
_entity_poly.entity_id
_entity_poly.type
_entity_poly.pdbx_seq_one_letter_code
_entity_poly.pdbx_strand_id
1 'polypeptide(L)'
;MTGQSSQGSLLQFPIRTFSGGPTNSMRGAAFLVEKYSLGKRDEKKPMMVVDIGGTTTDGGLLLPSGFPRQRAAFSNLAGVRMNFSYPDVTSIGLGGGSLVYRDKGMAVGPASVGRRLIEDAILFGGAVLTATDCAVSADPTLAIGSPDVLAARLNLSPEEIYNFQQAVKSKLEQAIDSMKTSPEDLPVLLVGGGAILAPSKLKGASEVLRPPWSGIVNAIGAAMAGLSIVVDTIKTIGTKTEQQWLEDIKKAAIDKVVHAGALRSSVQIVELETLPMSYVENKARFIVRAAGDFDYNAPSLEVAVDGMDDANDLVNLADDTKTSRYELKIGAGDFSNAAAEETGDLRSYKPKVQDRVWYLSETGIGWIATRCNILGSGGGGYPFPTAMRLRQMICNGDVIRVVDSHDVDDSAVVGGACFGGAPNVFSERLPADELLEAQNELMRLYKDPITHLNCLEVGGANGMQSFAVGSSSNLDLPTVDGDYCGRAYPVLWQTTPYVYGDRQPVYLPMALSDGNGASVIVSQAKSDKVVERLLRAALSELGSLAGVAVAPASNHGGSEGLYTWLVC
;
A
#
# COMPACT_ATOMS: atom_id res chain seq x y z
N MET A 1 -2.51 -13.29 10.55
CA MET A 1 -3.81 -12.60 10.53
C MET A 1 -5.02 -13.52 10.63
N THR A 2 -4.85 -14.85 10.70
CA THR A 2 -5.96 -15.82 10.83
C THR A 2 -6.18 -16.35 12.24
N GLY A 3 -5.44 -15.84 13.23
CA GLY A 3 -5.76 -16.09 14.63
C GLY A 3 -7.15 -15.57 14.92
N GLN A 4 -8.00 -16.38 15.52
CA GLN A 4 -9.40 -16.09 15.86
C GLN A 4 -9.52 -14.72 16.56
N SER A 5 -9.65 -13.66 15.77
CA SER A 5 -10.24 -12.41 16.23
C SER A 5 -11.66 -12.76 16.63
N SER A 6 -12.10 -12.29 17.79
CA SER A 6 -13.47 -12.51 18.28
C SER A 6 -14.46 -12.27 17.14
N GLN A 7 -15.52 -13.09 17.03
CA GLN A 7 -16.49 -13.00 15.93
C GLN A 7 -16.94 -11.56 15.64
N GLY A 8 -17.05 -10.70 16.68
CA GLY A 8 -17.35 -9.28 16.54
C GLY A 8 -16.33 -8.49 15.71
N SER A 9 -15.03 -8.74 15.88
CA SER A 9 -13.97 -8.02 15.14
C SER A 9 -13.91 -8.41 13.65
N LEU A 10 -14.22 -9.67 13.31
CA LEU A 10 -14.28 -10.12 11.91
C LEU A 10 -15.46 -9.51 11.14
N LEU A 11 -16.60 -9.36 11.82
CA LEU A 11 -17.79 -8.71 11.24
C LEU A 11 -17.55 -7.22 11.03
N GLN A 12 -16.80 -6.57 11.91
CA GLN A 12 -16.48 -5.14 11.81
C GLN A 12 -15.38 -4.85 10.77
N PHE A 13 -14.40 -5.75 10.60
CA PHE A 13 -13.25 -5.54 9.70
C PHE A 13 -13.01 -6.74 8.77
N PRO A 14 -13.90 -7.02 7.80
CA PRO A 14 -13.78 -8.17 6.90
C PRO A 14 -12.48 -8.15 6.07
N ILE A 15 -11.92 -6.97 5.80
CA ILE A 15 -10.66 -6.80 5.07
C ILE A 15 -9.47 -7.53 5.72
N ARG A 16 -9.52 -7.78 7.04
CA ARG A 16 -8.48 -8.53 7.77
C ARG A 16 -8.49 -10.03 7.47
N THR A 17 -9.53 -10.54 6.80
CA THR A 17 -9.63 -11.94 6.37
C THR A 17 -8.94 -12.21 5.04
N PHE A 18 -8.55 -11.15 4.33
CA PHE A 18 -7.93 -11.28 3.01
C PHE A 18 -6.63 -12.07 3.11
N SER A 19 -6.49 -13.04 2.21
CA SER A 19 -5.36 -13.98 2.16
C SER A 19 -5.12 -14.79 3.43
N GLY A 20 -6.21 -15.05 4.16
CA GLY A 20 -6.20 -16.06 5.21
C GLY A 20 -5.78 -17.43 4.69
N GLY A 21 -6.13 -17.78 3.44
CA GLY A 21 -5.73 -19.02 2.78
C GLY A 21 -4.19 -19.21 2.75
N PRO A 22 -3.45 -18.41 1.97
CA PRO A 22 -1.99 -18.53 1.90
C PRO A 22 -1.29 -18.42 3.27
N THR A 23 -1.80 -17.57 4.16
CA THR A 23 -1.28 -17.43 5.53
C THR A 23 -1.42 -18.74 6.31
N ASN A 24 -2.59 -19.37 6.24
CA ASN A 24 -2.83 -20.66 6.89
C ASN A 24 -1.93 -21.73 6.31
N SER A 25 -1.82 -21.82 4.98
CA SER A 25 -0.93 -22.80 4.35
C SER A 25 0.53 -22.64 4.80
N MET A 26 1.05 -21.41 4.92
CA MET A 26 2.40 -21.15 5.45
C MET A 26 2.56 -21.55 6.93
N ARG A 27 1.54 -21.30 7.77
CA ARG A 27 1.55 -21.69 9.19
C ARG A 27 1.44 -23.20 9.37
N GLY A 28 0.57 -23.86 8.62
CA GLY A 28 0.45 -25.32 8.61
C GLY A 28 1.74 -25.98 8.10
N ALA A 29 2.36 -25.40 7.07
CA ALA A 29 3.66 -25.79 6.56
C ALA A 29 4.75 -25.73 7.64
N ALA A 30 4.82 -24.61 8.37
CA ALA A 30 5.74 -24.43 9.48
C ALA A 30 5.58 -25.52 10.56
N PHE A 31 4.34 -25.83 10.91
CA PHE A 31 4.00 -26.88 11.87
C PHE A 31 4.43 -28.27 11.39
N LEU A 32 4.16 -28.62 10.14
CA LEU A 32 4.53 -29.93 9.57
C LEU A 32 6.05 -30.11 9.50
N VAL A 33 6.77 -29.07 9.09
CA VAL A 33 8.24 -29.05 9.05
C VAL A 33 8.82 -29.35 10.43
N GLU A 34 8.28 -28.71 11.47
CA GLU A 34 8.73 -28.90 12.85
C GLU A 34 8.39 -30.29 13.40
N LYS A 35 7.12 -30.70 13.26
CA LYS A 35 6.63 -31.99 13.77
C LYS A 35 7.39 -33.19 13.19
N TYR A 36 7.76 -33.11 11.92
CA TYR A 36 8.46 -34.20 11.22
C TYR A 36 9.96 -33.96 11.10
N SER A 37 10.50 -32.89 11.69
CA SER A 37 11.93 -32.52 11.62
C SER A 37 12.45 -32.53 10.18
N LEU A 38 11.69 -31.94 9.26
CA LEU A 38 11.97 -31.96 7.82
C LEU A 38 12.88 -30.80 7.42
N GLY A 39 13.93 -31.11 6.67
CA GLY A 39 14.94 -30.12 6.26
C GLY A 39 15.85 -29.74 7.43
N LYS A 40 17.09 -29.34 7.11
CA LYS A 40 17.96 -28.73 8.12
C LYS A 40 17.45 -27.30 8.35
N ARG A 41 16.66 -27.06 9.41
CA ARG A 41 16.39 -25.71 9.88
C ARG A 41 17.72 -25.10 10.32
N ASP A 42 18.39 -24.43 9.40
CA ASP A 42 19.37 -23.42 9.75
C ASP A 42 18.57 -22.31 10.43
N GLU A 43 18.79 -22.09 11.73
CA GLU A 43 18.06 -21.10 12.55
C GLU A 43 18.11 -19.67 11.98
N LYS A 44 18.92 -19.45 10.94
CA LYS A 44 19.11 -18.16 10.28
C LYS A 44 18.50 -18.06 8.88
N LYS A 45 18.03 -19.15 8.27
CA LYS A 45 17.58 -19.13 6.86
C LYS A 45 16.06 -19.25 6.69
N PRO A 46 15.43 -18.41 5.86
CA PRO A 46 14.02 -18.55 5.53
C PRO A 46 13.77 -19.77 4.64
N MET A 47 12.52 -20.24 4.61
CA MET A 47 12.06 -21.31 3.71
C MET A 47 10.98 -20.76 2.78
N MET A 48 10.97 -21.23 1.53
CA MET A 48 9.90 -20.91 0.58
C MET A 48 8.77 -21.93 0.73
N VAL A 49 7.54 -21.47 0.94
CA VAL A 49 6.34 -22.33 0.91
C VAL A 49 5.61 -22.06 -0.39
N VAL A 50 5.35 -23.11 -1.16
CA VAL A 50 4.62 -23.05 -2.43
C VAL A 50 3.39 -23.94 -2.31
N ASP A 51 2.22 -23.32 -2.17
CA ASP A 51 0.92 -23.98 -2.08
C ASP A 51 0.28 -24.07 -3.45
N ILE A 52 0.27 -25.27 -4.04
CA ILE A 52 -0.33 -25.52 -5.35
C ILE A 52 -1.74 -26.07 -5.14
N GLY A 53 -2.74 -25.25 -5.47
CA GLY A 53 -4.15 -25.60 -5.39
C GLY A 53 -4.72 -26.18 -6.68
N GLY A 54 -6.06 -26.16 -6.78
CA GLY A 54 -6.78 -26.55 -8.00
C GLY A 54 -6.80 -25.46 -9.09
N THR A 55 -6.60 -24.20 -8.72
CA THR A 55 -6.71 -23.05 -9.64
C THR A 55 -5.41 -22.24 -9.69
N THR A 56 -4.83 -22.00 -8.52
CA THR A 56 -3.71 -21.07 -8.33
C THR A 56 -2.58 -21.76 -7.56
N THR A 57 -1.39 -21.18 -7.70
CA THR A 57 -0.23 -21.50 -6.88
C THR A 57 0.14 -20.24 -6.11
N ASP A 58 0.20 -20.35 -4.78
CA ASP A 58 0.54 -19.26 -3.88
C ASP A 58 1.90 -19.53 -3.23
N GLY A 59 2.86 -18.63 -3.45
CA GLY A 59 4.21 -18.69 -2.93
C GLY A 59 4.47 -17.63 -1.87
N GLY A 60 5.08 -18.02 -0.75
CA GLY A 60 5.39 -17.12 0.37
C GLY A 60 6.66 -17.54 1.11
N LEU A 61 7.34 -16.57 1.72
CA LEU A 61 8.54 -16.84 2.53
C LEU A 61 8.17 -17.00 4.00
N LEU A 62 8.56 -18.13 4.57
CA LEU A 62 8.49 -18.42 6.00
C LEU A 62 9.83 -18.02 6.64
N LEU A 63 9.80 -17.06 7.55
CA LEU A 63 10.98 -16.61 8.28
C LEU A 63 11.41 -17.66 9.31
N PRO A 64 12.68 -17.63 9.79
CA PRO A 64 13.14 -18.54 10.85
C PRO A 64 12.29 -18.51 12.13
N SER A 65 11.61 -17.38 12.40
CA SER A 65 10.65 -17.23 13.48
C SER A 65 9.37 -18.07 13.33
N GLY A 66 9.16 -18.74 12.19
CA GLY A 66 7.94 -19.49 11.89
C GLY A 66 6.75 -18.60 11.48
N PHE A 67 7.01 -17.34 11.14
CA PHE A 67 6.00 -16.41 10.62
C PHE A 67 6.24 -16.06 9.15
N PRO A 68 5.17 -15.83 8.37
CA PRO A 68 5.28 -15.32 7.01
C PRO A 68 5.95 -13.95 6.98
N ARG A 69 6.86 -13.75 6.02
CA ARG A 69 7.41 -12.43 5.71
C ARG A 69 6.28 -11.46 5.36
N GLN A 70 6.31 -10.28 5.96
CA GLN A 70 5.40 -9.19 5.64
C GLN A 70 5.99 -8.32 4.52
N ARG A 71 5.13 -7.67 3.73
CA ARG A 71 5.56 -6.69 2.72
C ARG A 71 5.92 -5.35 3.38
N ALA A 72 6.99 -4.70 2.91
CA ALA A 72 7.75 -3.72 3.69
C ALA A 72 7.30 -2.23 3.63
N ALA A 73 6.11 -1.87 3.13
CA ALA A 73 5.63 -0.47 3.23
C ALA A 73 4.15 -0.29 2.85
N PHE A 74 3.72 -1.00 1.81
CA PHE A 74 2.35 -0.96 1.29
C PHE A 74 2.12 -2.24 0.50
N SER A 75 0.87 -2.68 0.47
CA SER A 75 0.50 -3.89 -0.25
C SER A 75 -0.48 -3.56 -1.35
N ASN A 76 -0.38 -4.26 -2.48
CA ASN A 76 -1.35 -4.12 -3.56
C ASN A 76 -2.18 -5.40 -3.59
N LEU A 77 -3.50 -5.27 -3.56
CA LEU A 77 -4.42 -6.37 -3.72
C LEU A 77 -5.39 -6.03 -4.85
N ALA A 78 -5.42 -6.85 -5.90
CA ALA A 78 -6.25 -6.63 -7.08
C ALA A 78 -6.09 -5.21 -7.69
N GLY A 79 -4.85 -4.69 -7.72
CA GLY A 79 -4.55 -3.34 -8.20
C GLY A 79 -4.84 -2.22 -7.20
N VAL A 80 -5.50 -2.51 -6.07
CA VAL A 80 -5.77 -1.53 -5.01
C VAL A 80 -4.62 -1.52 -4.01
N ARG A 81 -4.04 -0.34 -3.80
CA ARG A 81 -3.02 -0.13 -2.78
C ARG A 81 -3.64 -0.05 -1.38
N MET A 82 -2.98 -0.67 -0.42
CA MET A 82 -3.41 -0.83 0.97
C MET A 82 -2.27 -0.40 1.92
N ASN A 83 -2.65 0.14 3.08
CA ASN A 83 -1.76 0.65 4.12
C ASN A 83 -1.67 -0.25 5.37
N PHE A 84 -2.25 -1.45 5.36
CA PHE A 84 -2.11 -2.42 6.45
C PHE A 84 -1.15 -3.56 6.08
N SER A 85 -0.47 -4.14 7.08
CA SER A 85 0.47 -5.24 6.90
C SER A 85 -0.23 -6.42 6.23
N TYR A 86 0.36 -6.96 5.17
CA TYR A 86 -0.19 -8.11 4.45
C TYR A 86 0.98 -9.07 4.15
N PRO A 87 0.77 -10.40 4.29
CA PRO A 87 1.80 -11.38 3.97
C PRO A 87 2.28 -11.21 2.54
N ASP A 88 3.59 -11.19 2.35
CA ASP A 88 4.15 -11.09 1.01
C ASP A 88 3.98 -12.44 0.31
N VAL A 89 2.97 -12.50 -0.57
CA VAL A 89 2.57 -13.70 -1.30
C VAL A 89 2.54 -13.38 -2.79
N THR A 90 3.16 -14.24 -3.59
CA THR A 90 3.03 -14.23 -5.05
C THR A 90 2.01 -15.29 -5.45
N SER A 91 1.02 -14.91 -6.26
CA SER A 91 0.02 -15.84 -6.79
C SER A 91 0.13 -15.95 -8.30
N ILE A 92 0.18 -17.18 -8.82
CA ILE A 92 0.19 -17.46 -10.26
C ILE A 92 -0.97 -18.37 -10.64
N GLY A 93 -1.51 -18.18 -11.85
CA GLY A 93 -2.57 -19.01 -12.43
C GLY A 93 -2.05 -20.38 -12.88
N LEU A 94 -1.70 -21.23 -11.92
CA LEU A 94 -1.23 -22.60 -12.10
C LEU A 94 -1.80 -23.47 -10.97
N GLY A 95 -2.57 -24.48 -11.31
CA GLY A 95 -3.11 -25.46 -10.37
C GLY A 95 -3.59 -26.71 -11.10
N GLY A 96 -4.13 -27.69 -10.37
CA GLY A 96 -4.58 -28.97 -10.96
C GLY A 96 -5.57 -28.82 -12.13
N GLY A 97 -6.52 -27.91 -12.00
CA GLY A 97 -7.54 -27.61 -13.01
C GLY A 97 -7.13 -26.58 -14.04
N SER A 98 -5.89 -26.09 -14.05
CA SER A 98 -5.43 -25.18 -15.09
C SER A 98 -5.57 -25.82 -16.47
N LEU A 99 -6.16 -25.09 -17.41
CA LEU A 99 -6.33 -25.54 -18.79
C LEU A 99 -4.95 -25.68 -19.46
N VAL A 100 -4.81 -26.70 -20.30
CA VAL A 100 -3.60 -26.93 -21.09
C VAL A 100 -3.90 -26.76 -22.57
N TYR A 101 -3.14 -25.88 -23.23
CA TYR A 101 -3.31 -25.51 -24.63
C TYR A 101 -2.22 -26.14 -25.49
N ARG A 102 -2.59 -27.15 -26.30
CA ARG A 102 -1.66 -27.89 -27.16
C ARG A 102 -1.17 -27.07 -28.35
N ASP A 103 -2.02 -26.23 -28.90
CA ASP A 103 -1.79 -25.37 -30.07
C ASP A 103 -0.73 -24.27 -29.82
N LYS A 104 -0.42 -23.98 -28.56
CA LYS A 104 0.55 -22.95 -28.13
C LYS A 104 1.78 -23.53 -27.44
N GLY A 105 2.25 -24.70 -27.88
CA GLY A 105 3.45 -25.33 -27.31
C GLY A 105 3.26 -25.81 -25.86
N MET A 106 2.10 -26.39 -25.55
CA MET A 106 1.72 -26.87 -24.19
C MET A 106 1.69 -25.75 -23.13
N ALA A 107 1.05 -24.62 -23.45
CA ALA A 107 0.85 -23.55 -22.48
C ALA A 107 -0.14 -23.98 -21.37
N VAL A 108 0.12 -23.59 -20.11
CA VAL A 108 -0.69 -23.96 -18.94
C VAL A 108 -1.28 -22.72 -18.27
N GLY A 109 -2.60 -22.69 -18.08
CA GLY A 109 -3.32 -21.57 -17.46
C GLY A 109 -3.29 -20.28 -18.30
N PRO A 110 -3.68 -19.12 -17.73
CA PRO A 110 -4.14 -18.92 -16.36
C PRO A 110 -5.57 -19.41 -16.10
N ALA A 111 -6.36 -19.67 -17.15
CA ALA A 111 -7.70 -20.20 -17.03
C ALA A 111 -7.72 -21.58 -16.33
N SER A 112 -8.73 -21.85 -15.53
CA SER A 112 -8.90 -23.12 -14.81
C SER A 112 -10.38 -23.51 -14.71
N VAL A 113 -10.65 -24.82 -14.72
CA VAL A 113 -11.98 -25.38 -14.41
C VAL A 113 -12.32 -25.32 -12.91
N GLY A 114 -11.31 -25.04 -12.07
CA GLY A 114 -11.47 -24.84 -10.63
C GLY A 114 -12.17 -26.01 -9.94
N ARG A 115 -13.28 -25.73 -9.24
CA ARG A 115 -14.05 -26.75 -8.48
C ARG A 115 -14.68 -27.82 -9.37
N ARG A 116 -14.86 -27.55 -10.66
CA ARG A 116 -15.41 -28.51 -11.63
C ARG A 116 -14.36 -29.49 -12.18
N LEU A 117 -13.17 -29.59 -11.57
CA LEU A 117 -12.15 -30.54 -12.00
C LEU A 117 -12.69 -31.97 -12.14
N ILE A 118 -13.51 -32.43 -11.19
CA ILE A 118 -14.08 -33.79 -11.19
C ILE A 118 -15.13 -33.98 -12.31
N GLU A 119 -15.74 -32.90 -12.79
CA GLU A 119 -16.79 -32.94 -13.82
C GLU A 119 -16.20 -32.74 -15.23
N ASP A 120 -15.31 -31.75 -15.37
CA ASP A 120 -14.87 -31.22 -16.65
C ASP A 120 -13.57 -31.87 -17.16
N ALA A 121 -12.70 -32.41 -16.29
CA ALA A 121 -11.42 -32.97 -16.70
C ALA A 121 -11.54 -34.36 -17.34
N ILE A 122 -10.67 -34.66 -18.30
CA ILE A 122 -10.72 -35.90 -19.09
C ILE A 122 -10.52 -37.13 -18.19
N LEU A 123 -9.63 -37.06 -17.21
CA LEU A 123 -9.35 -38.12 -16.22
C LEU A 123 -10.59 -38.59 -15.44
N PHE A 124 -11.61 -37.74 -15.32
CA PHE A 124 -12.87 -38.06 -14.64
C PHE A 124 -14.05 -38.28 -15.60
N GLY A 125 -13.81 -38.26 -16.92
CA GLY A 125 -14.84 -38.45 -17.92
C GLY A 125 -15.35 -37.18 -18.59
N GLY A 126 -14.82 -36.01 -18.22
CA GLY A 126 -15.12 -34.72 -18.87
C GLY A 126 -14.48 -34.56 -20.25
N ALA A 127 -14.45 -33.32 -20.75
CA ALA A 127 -13.98 -33.00 -22.11
C ALA A 127 -12.81 -32.01 -22.16
N VAL A 128 -12.43 -31.43 -21.03
CA VAL A 128 -11.43 -30.36 -20.94
C VAL A 128 -10.08 -30.94 -20.53
N LEU A 129 -9.03 -30.62 -21.29
CA LEU A 129 -7.66 -30.98 -20.93
C LEU A 129 -7.13 -30.06 -19.83
N THR A 130 -6.73 -30.66 -18.70
CA THR A 130 -6.24 -29.97 -17.50
C THR A 130 -4.81 -30.39 -17.12
N ALA A 131 -4.17 -29.61 -16.24
CA ALA A 131 -2.83 -29.91 -15.75
C ALA A 131 -2.77 -31.25 -14.99
N THR A 132 -3.82 -31.63 -14.27
CA THR A 132 -3.91 -32.94 -13.60
C THR A 132 -3.93 -34.09 -14.62
N ASP A 133 -4.63 -33.95 -15.76
CA ASP A 133 -4.62 -34.94 -16.84
C ASP A 133 -3.20 -35.17 -17.38
N CYS A 134 -2.47 -34.09 -17.64
CA CYS A 134 -1.08 -34.16 -18.12
C CYS A 134 -0.13 -34.76 -17.07
N ALA A 135 -0.32 -34.44 -15.78
CA ALA A 135 0.50 -34.98 -14.69
C ALA A 135 0.30 -36.50 -14.50
N VAL A 136 -0.95 -36.98 -14.51
CA VAL A 136 -1.25 -38.42 -14.43
C VAL A 136 -0.79 -39.16 -15.69
N SER A 137 -0.86 -38.52 -16.86
CA SER A 137 -0.29 -39.08 -18.10
C SER A 137 1.24 -39.24 -18.01
N ALA A 138 1.92 -38.30 -17.34
CA ALA A 138 3.37 -38.34 -17.15
C ALA A 138 3.81 -39.36 -16.08
N ASP A 139 2.98 -39.56 -15.05
CA ASP A 139 3.20 -40.51 -13.97
C ASP A 139 1.89 -41.23 -13.60
N PRO A 140 1.63 -42.40 -14.21
CA PRO A 140 0.42 -43.19 -13.94
C PRO A 140 0.33 -43.73 -12.50
N THR A 141 1.41 -43.62 -11.71
CA THR A 141 1.41 -44.07 -10.30
C THR A 141 0.69 -43.09 -9.37
N LEU A 142 0.41 -41.88 -9.85
CA LEU A 142 -0.45 -40.91 -9.18
C LEU A 142 -1.89 -41.46 -9.14
N ALA A 143 -2.28 -42.05 -8.00
CA ALA A 143 -3.59 -42.67 -7.78
C ALA A 143 -4.73 -41.63 -7.70
N ILE A 144 -5.00 -40.93 -8.81
CA ILE A 144 -5.99 -39.86 -8.94
C ILE A 144 -6.91 -40.21 -10.11
N GLY A 145 -8.21 -40.13 -9.87
CA GLY A 145 -9.22 -40.41 -10.89
C GLY A 145 -9.10 -41.82 -11.48
N SER A 146 -9.35 -41.95 -12.79
CA SER A 146 -9.32 -43.22 -13.50
C SER A 146 -8.27 -43.19 -14.62
N PRO A 147 -7.02 -43.62 -14.35
CA PRO A 147 -5.94 -43.64 -15.34
C PRO A 147 -6.31 -44.39 -16.63
N ASP A 148 -7.13 -45.43 -16.55
CA ASP A 148 -7.61 -46.20 -17.71
C ASP A 148 -8.50 -45.35 -18.64
N VAL A 149 -9.36 -44.49 -18.06
CA VAL A 149 -10.22 -43.57 -18.82
C VAL A 149 -9.36 -42.51 -19.51
N LEU A 150 -8.34 -42.01 -18.82
CA LEU A 150 -7.40 -41.04 -19.36
C LEU A 150 -6.62 -41.64 -20.53
N ALA A 151 -6.01 -42.82 -20.35
CA ALA A 151 -5.24 -43.50 -21.39
C ALA A 151 -6.07 -43.83 -22.64
N ALA A 152 -7.36 -44.12 -22.47
CA ALA A 152 -8.27 -44.39 -23.59
C ALA A 152 -8.69 -43.13 -24.37
N ARG A 153 -8.70 -41.95 -23.72
CA ARG A 153 -9.27 -40.71 -24.28
C ARG A 153 -8.23 -39.64 -24.61
N LEU A 154 -7.04 -39.73 -24.04
CA LEU A 154 -5.95 -38.79 -24.22
C LEU A 154 -4.66 -39.54 -24.50
N ASN A 155 -4.09 -39.29 -25.68
CA ASN A 155 -2.76 -39.78 -26.04
C ASN A 155 -1.82 -38.58 -26.21
N LEU A 156 -1.02 -38.31 -25.18
CA LEU A 156 0.02 -37.29 -25.22
C LEU A 156 1.32 -37.91 -25.70
N SER A 157 2.00 -37.24 -26.64
CA SER A 157 3.33 -37.66 -27.05
C SER A 157 4.35 -37.44 -25.92
N PRO A 158 5.49 -38.17 -25.91
CA PRO A 158 6.57 -37.89 -24.96
C PRO A 158 7.08 -36.45 -25.00
N GLU A 159 7.05 -35.83 -26.18
CA GLU A 159 7.42 -34.42 -26.37
C GLU A 159 6.41 -33.48 -25.71
N GLU A 160 5.10 -33.75 -25.84
CA GLU A 160 4.05 -32.95 -25.19
C GLU A 160 4.13 -33.04 -23.66
N ILE A 161 4.40 -34.23 -23.11
CA ILE A 161 4.62 -34.43 -21.69
C ILE A 161 5.84 -33.64 -21.21
N TYR A 162 6.95 -33.70 -21.96
CA TYR A 162 8.15 -32.93 -21.64
C TYR A 162 7.90 -31.42 -21.67
N ASN A 163 7.24 -30.92 -22.70
CA ASN A 163 6.92 -29.49 -22.86
C ASN A 163 5.99 -29.01 -21.73
N PHE A 164 4.99 -29.80 -21.36
CA PHE A 164 4.14 -29.53 -20.19
C PHE A 164 4.97 -29.42 -18.90
N GLN A 165 5.84 -30.41 -18.64
CA GLN A 165 6.70 -30.41 -17.44
C GLN A 165 7.64 -29.19 -17.42
N GLN A 166 8.20 -28.78 -18.57
CA GLN A 166 9.01 -27.57 -18.66
C GLN A 166 8.19 -26.30 -18.44
N ALA A 167 6.96 -26.22 -18.97
CA ALA A 167 6.09 -25.07 -18.78
C ALA A 167 5.70 -24.88 -17.29
N VAL A 168 5.34 -25.97 -16.61
CA VAL A 168 5.04 -25.97 -15.17
C VAL A 168 6.28 -25.60 -14.36
N LYS A 169 7.42 -26.24 -14.65
CA LYS A 169 8.70 -25.96 -13.99
C LYS A 169 9.09 -24.49 -14.13
N SER A 170 9.04 -23.93 -15.34
CA SER A 170 9.43 -22.54 -15.60
C SER A 170 8.55 -21.55 -14.83
N LYS A 171 7.24 -21.77 -14.78
CA LYS A 171 6.30 -20.94 -13.99
C LYS A 171 6.62 -20.96 -12.50
N LEU A 172 6.88 -22.15 -11.95
CA LEU A 172 7.23 -22.30 -10.53
C LEU A 172 8.57 -21.64 -10.21
N GLU A 173 9.59 -21.84 -11.05
CA GLU A 173 10.92 -21.22 -10.90
C GLU A 173 10.85 -19.69 -10.96
N GLN A 174 10.05 -19.12 -11.88
CA GLN A 174 9.82 -17.68 -11.95
C GLN A 174 9.15 -17.13 -10.69
N ALA A 175 8.14 -17.83 -10.16
CA ALA A 175 7.46 -17.41 -8.93
C ALA A 175 8.34 -17.52 -7.68
N ILE A 176 9.22 -18.53 -7.62
CA ILE A 176 10.22 -18.65 -6.55
C ILE A 176 11.23 -17.51 -6.65
N ASP A 177 11.75 -17.25 -7.84
CA ASP A 177 12.77 -16.22 -8.08
C ASP A 177 12.24 -14.82 -7.76
N SER A 178 10.99 -14.50 -8.14
CA SER A 178 10.37 -13.20 -7.85
C SER A 178 10.18 -12.93 -6.36
N MET A 179 10.12 -13.96 -5.52
CA MET A 179 9.94 -13.84 -4.08
C MET A 179 11.26 -13.76 -3.30
N LYS A 180 12.35 -14.28 -3.87
CA LYS A 180 13.66 -14.29 -3.25
C LYS A 180 14.21 -12.87 -3.07
N THR A 181 14.82 -12.63 -1.91
CA THR A 181 15.54 -11.36 -1.62
C THR A 181 17.04 -11.43 -1.90
N SER A 182 17.56 -12.62 -2.14
CA SER A 182 18.96 -12.86 -2.48
C SER A 182 19.04 -13.92 -3.58
N PRO A 183 20.12 -13.96 -4.36
CA PRO A 183 20.29 -14.97 -5.40
C PRO A 183 20.49 -16.39 -4.85
N GLU A 184 20.71 -16.56 -3.54
CA GLU A 184 20.98 -17.86 -2.91
C GLU A 184 19.78 -18.82 -2.97
N ASP A 185 20.07 -20.11 -3.10
CA ASP A 185 19.04 -21.16 -3.13
C ASP A 185 18.43 -21.37 -1.73
N LEU A 186 17.09 -21.45 -1.66
CA LEU A 186 16.34 -21.63 -0.42
C LEU A 186 15.67 -23.01 -0.37
N PRO A 187 15.45 -23.60 0.81
CA PRO A 187 14.61 -24.80 0.92
C PRO A 187 13.19 -24.47 0.45
N VAL A 188 12.64 -25.28 -0.45
CA VAL A 188 11.27 -25.13 -0.97
C VAL A 188 10.39 -26.22 -0.39
N LEU A 189 9.32 -25.84 0.29
CA LEU A 189 8.27 -26.72 0.77
C LEU A 189 7.09 -26.68 -0.20
N LEU A 190 6.85 -27.80 -0.89
CA LEU A 190 5.70 -27.97 -1.75
C LEU A 190 4.51 -28.49 -0.94
N VAL A 191 3.41 -27.74 -0.96
CA VAL A 191 2.18 -28.07 -0.26
C VAL A 191 0.96 -27.88 -1.17
N GLY A 192 -0.22 -28.29 -0.69
CA GLY A 192 -1.45 -28.23 -1.47
C GLY A 192 -1.73 -29.50 -2.28
N GLY A 193 -2.99 -29.71 -2.65
CA GLY A 193 -3.42 -30.90 -3.39
C GLY A 193 -2.84 -30.98 -4.81
N GLY A 194 -2.46 -29.85 -5.41
CA GLY A 194 -1.80 -29.76 -6.70
C GLY A 194 -0.27 -29.90 -6.64
N ALA A 195 0.33 -30.16 -5.47
CA ALA A 195 1.78 -30.33 -5.34
C ALA A 195 2.37 -31.43 -6.25
N ILE A 196 1.53 -32.35 -6.71
CA ILE A 196 1.85 -33.39 -7.70
C ILE A 196 2.35 -32.82 -9.04
N LEU A 197 1.97 -31.59 -9.39
CA LEU A 197 2.38 -30.94 -10.64
C LEU A 197 3.86 -30.54 -10.62
N ALA A 198 4.41 -30.29 -9.43
CA ALA A 198 5.74 -29.74 -9.30
C ALA A 198 6.82 -30.82 -9.46
N PRO A 199 7.94 -30.52 -10.15
CA PRO A 199 9.06 -31.45 -10.26
C PRO A 199 9.80 -31.61 -8.93
N SER A 200 10.65 -32.63 -8.83
CA SER A 200 11.50 -32.90 -7.65
C SER A 200 12.71 -31.97 -7.54
N LYS A 201 13.06 -31.26 -8.62
CA LYS A 201 14.17 -30.30 -8.67
C LYS A 201 13.69 -29.00 -9.33
N LEU A 202 13.96 -27.88 -8.66
CA LEU A 202 13.64 -26.53 -9.11
C LEU A 202 14.91 -25.68 -8.99
N LYS A 203 15.18 -24.85 -10.00
CA LYS A 203 16.19 -23.80 -9.91
C LYS A 203 15.78 -22.78 -8.84
N GLY A 204 16.73 -22.32 -8.03
CA GLY A 204 16.42 -21.45 -6.89
C GLY A 204 16.10 -22.20 -5.60
N ALA A 205 15.96 -23.53 -5.67
CA ALA A 205 15.68 -24.39 -4.52
C ALA A 205 16.93 -25.20 -4.12
N SER A 206 17.33 -25.11 -2.84
CA SER A 206 18.44 -25.92 -2.33
C SER A 206 18.03 -27.38 -2.13
N GLU A 207 16.79 -27.57 -1.71
CA GLU A 207 16.09 -28.84 -1.64
C GLU A 207 14.58 -28.62 -1.84
N VAL A 208 13.88 -29.65 -2.29
CA VAL A 208 12.43 -29.65 -2.48
C VAL A 208 11.82 -30.66 -1.52
N LEU A 209 11.07 -30.16 -0.54
CA LEU A 209 10.50 -30.94 0.55
C LEU A 209 8.98 -31.09 0.34
N ARG A 210 8.47 -32.29 0.60
CA ARG A 210 7.04 -32.62 0.55
C ARG A 210 6.64 -33.28 1.86
N PRO A 211 6.09 -32.52 2.83
CA PRO A 211 5.77 -33.07 4.13
C PRO A 211 4.56 -34.02 4.04
N PRO A 212 4.45 -35.00 4.94
CA PRO A 212 3.20 -35.74 5.13
C PRO A 212 2.04 -34.77 5.37
N TRP A 213 0.84 -35.09 4.86
CA TRP A 213 -0.36 -34.26 5.00
C TRP A 213 -0.29 -32.88 4.30
N SER A 214 0.69 -32.67 3.43
CA SER A 214 0.83 -31.45 2.59
C SER A 214 -0.45 -31.07 1.84
N GLY A 215 -1.25 -32.04 1.40
CA GLY A 215 -2.52 -31.80 0.70
C GLY A 215 -3.61 -31.11 1.52
N ILE A 216 -3.52 -31.12 2.85
CA ILE A 216 -4.49 -30.49 3.77
C ILE A 216 -3.86 -29.38 4.62
N VAL A 217 -2.71 -28.86 4.21
CA VAL A 217 -1.91 -27.90 5.00
C VAL A 217 -2.70 -26.66 5.41
N ASN A 218 -3.63 -26.21 4.55
CA ASN A 218 -4.44 -25.03 4.82
C ASN A 218 -5.35 -25.23 6.04
N ALA A 219 -6.01 -26.38 6.12
CA ALA A 219 -6.85 -26.75 7.25
C ALA A 219 -6.04 -26.92 8.53
N ILE A 220 -4.85 -27.54 8.44
CA ILE A 220 -3.92 -27.64 9.57
C ILE A 220 -3.54 -26.24 10.07
N GLY A 221 -3.16 -25.33 9.16
CA GLY A 221 -2.81 -23.97 9.52
C GLY A 221 -3.94 -23.17 10.15
N ALA A 222 -5.17 -23.34 9.66
CA ALA A 222 -6.35 -22.73 10.23
C ALA A 222 -6.64 -23.25 11.65
N ALA A 223 -6.50 -24.55 11.88
CA ALA A 223 -6.69 -25.17 13.19
C ALA A 223 -5.58 -24.79 14.20
N MET A 224 -4.36 -24.56 13.70
CA MET A 224 -3.19 -24.16 14.51
C MET A 224 -3.03 -22.64 14.61
N ALA A 225 -4.00 -21.85 14.16
CA ALA A 225 -3.90 -20.40 14.15
C ALA A 225 -3.93 -19.85 15.59
N GLY A 226 -2.75 -19.45 16.09
CA GLY A 226 -2.62 -18.77 17.38
C GLY A 226 -3.24 -17.37 17.38
N LEU A 227 -3.52 -16.84 18.55
CA LEU A 227 -4.03 -15.49 18.74
C LEU A 227 -2.94 -14.44 18.48
N SER A 228 -3.34 -13.29 17.95
CA SER A 228 -2.43 -12.18 17.74
C SER A 228 -3.13 -10.84 17.97
N ILE A 229 -2.44 -9.94 18.67
CA ILE A 229 -2.89 -8.57 18.91
C ILE A 229 -1.79 -7.60 18.47
N VAL A 230 -2.22 -6.51 17.84
CA VAL A 230 -1.37 -5.37 17.49
C VAL A 230 -1.74 -4.22 18.42
N VAL A 231 -0.74 -3.63 19.06
CA VAL A 231 -0.84 -2.34 19.74
C VAL A 231 -0.15 -1.31 18.86
N ASP A 232 -0.92 -0.35 18.37
CA ASP A 232 -0.46 0.74 17.50
C ASP A 232 -0.81 2.06 18.19
N THR A 233 0.19 2.85 18.58
CA THR A 233 -0.01 4.06 19.38
C THR A 233 1.09 5.10 19.14
N ILE A 234 0.71 6.38 19.23
CA ILE A 234 1.65 7.50 19.18
C ILE A 234 1.99 7.92 20.60
N LYS A 235 3.29 8.07 20.92
CA LYS A 235 3.76 8.53 22.22
C LYS A 235 4.73 9.70 22.08
N THR A 236 4.72 10.57 23.08
CA THR A 236 5.68 11.66 23.21
C THR A 236 6.96 11.15 23.88
N ILE A 237 8.08 11.27 23.19
CA ILE A 237 9.44 10.99 23.66
C ILE A 237 9.93 12.17 24.49
N GLY A 238 10.63 11.91 25.60
CA GLY A 238 11.23 12.95 26.44
C GLY A 238 10.82 12.81 27.90
N THR A 239 9.53 12.59 28.20
CA THR A 239 9.09 12.18 29.55
C THR A 239 9.52 10.76 29.86
N LYS A 240 9.48 9.89 28.86
CA LYS A 240 10.11 8.55 28.83
C LYS A 240 11.01 8.45 27.61
N THR A 241 12.05 7.63 27.70
CA THR A 241 12.88 7.30 26.54
C THR A 241 12.10 6.40 25.57
N GLU A 242 12.52 6.37 24.31
CA GLU A 242 11.94 5.48 23.30
C GLU A 242 11.96 4.01 23.75
N GLN A 243 13.07 3.57 24.36
CA GLN A 243 13.21 2.22 24.91
C GLN A 243 12.21 1.94 26.04
N GLN A 244 11.98 2.90 26.94
CA GLN A 244 11.00 2.74 28.01
C GLN A 244 9.57 2.62 27.46
N TRP A 245 9.21 3.45 26.48
CA TRP A 245 7.92 3.32 25.80
C TRP A 245 7.77 1.96 25.12
N LEU A 246 8.82 1.51 24.45
CA LEU A 246 8.82 0.23 23.76
C LEU A 246 8.57 -0.94 24.72
N GLU A 247 9.22 -0.97 25.89
CA GLU A 247 9.02 -2.00 26.90
C GLU A 247 7.60 -1.97 27.48
N ASP A 248 7.06 -0.78 27.76
CA ASP A 248 5.68 -0.63 28.25
C ASP A 248 4.66 -1.15 27.23
N ILE A 249 4.87 -0.84 25.94
CA ILE A 249 3.97 -1.24 24.86
C ILE A 249 4.08 -2.75 24.57
N LYS A 250 5.29 -3.33 24.63
CA LYS A 250 5.48 -4.79 24.57
C LYS A 250 4.70 -5.49 25.67
N LYS A 251 4.82 -5.00 26.91
CA LYS A 251 4.09 -5.57 28.05
C LYS A 251 2.59 -5.48 27.84
N ALA A 252 2.08 -4.31 27.40
CA ALA A 252 0.67 -4.14 27.09
C ALA A 252 0.19 -5.09 25.98
N ALA A 253 0.98 -5.31 24.92
CA ALA A 253 0.64 -6.24 23.86
C ALA A 253 0.57 -7.70 24.36
N ILE A 254 1.53 -8.11 25.19
CA ILE A 254 1.54 -9.44 25.83
C ILE A 254 0.33 -9.61 26.74
N ASP A 255 0.07 -8.65 27.62
CA ASP A 255 -1.05 -8.72 28.57
C ASP A 255 -2.40 -8.77 27.82
N LYS A 256 -2.57 -7.96 26.76
CA LYS A 256 -3.78 -7.98 25.91
C LYS A 256 -3.96 -9.34 25.21
N VAL A 257 -2.91 -9.93 24.64
CA VAL A 257 -3.05 -11.21 23.90
C VAL A 257 -3.31 -12.39 24.85
N VAL A 258 -2.71 -12.38 26.04
CA VAL A 258 -3.01 -13.35 27.10
C VAL A 258 -4.43 -13.20 27.59
N HIS A 259 -4.90 -11.97 27.81
CA HIS A 259 -6.29 -11.69 28.20
C HIS A 259 -7.30 -12.18 27.15
N ALA A 260 -6.94 -12.12 25.87
CA ALA A 260 -7.74 -12.67 24.78
C ALA A 260 -7.74 -14.22 24.71
N GLY A 261 -7.02 -14.92 25.58
CA GLY A 261 -7.00 -16.38 25.68
C GLY A 261 -5.71 -17.05 25.20
N ALA A 262 -4.61 -16.30 24.98
CA ALA A 262 -3.34 -16.91 24.58
C ALA A 262 -2.58 -17.50 25.77
N LEU A 263 -1.96 -18.65 25.56
CA LEU A 263 -1.09 -19.29 26.53
C LEU A 263 0.18 -18.44 26.74
N ARG A 264 0.34 -17.85 27.93
CA ARG A 264 1.43 -16.90 28.24
C ARG A 264 2.83 -17.40 27.90
N SER A 265 3.12 -18.69 28.10
CA SER A 265 4.44 -19.27 27.80
C SER A 265 4.76 -19.37 26.30
N SER A 266 3.74 -19.29 25.44
CA SER A 266 3.89 -19.33 23.98
C SER A 266 3.97 -17.95 23.33
N VAL A 267 3.69 -16.88 24.08
CA VAL A 267 3.60 -15.52 23.54
C VAL A 267 4.98 -14.99 23.17
N GLN A 268 5.10 -14.50 21.95
CA GLN A 268 6.29 -13.85 21.43
C GLN A 268 5.93 -12.54 20.71
N ILE A 269 6.88 -11.60 20.71
CA ILE A 269 6.77 -10.37 19.92
C ILE A 269 7.21 -10.70 18.49
N VAL A 270 6.28 -10.59 17.55
CA VAL A 270 6.50 -10.98 16.14
C VAL A 270 6.75 -9.78 15.22
N GLU A 271 6.34 -8.59 15.66
CA GLU A 271 6.54 -7.33 14.95
C GLU A 271 6.83 -6.25 15.97
N LEU A 272 7.83 -5.43 15.67
CA LEU A 272 8.23 -4.30 16.48
C LEU A 272 8.75 -3.22 15.54
N GLU A 273 8.05 -2.10 15.50
CA GLU A 273 8.41 -0.97 14.67
C GLU A 273 8.22 0.33 15.45
N THR A 274 9.24 1.19 15.37
CA THR A 274 9.15 2.57 15.87
C THR A 274 9.35 3.50 14.68
N LEU A 275 8.34 4.31 14.39
CA LEU A 275 8.35 5.27 13.30
C LEU A 275 8.40 6.69 13.89
N PRO A 276 9.53 7.42 13.74
CA PRO A 276 9.60 8.80 14.20
C PRO A 276 8.63 9.67 13.38
N MET A 277 7.90 10.56 14.06
CA MET A 277 7.03 11.51 13.37
C MET A 277 7.83 12.73 12.96
N SER A 278 8.02 12.88 11.64
CA SER A 278 8.64 14.09 11.10
C SER A 278 7.71 15.29 11.32
N TYR A 279 8.27 16.50 11.45
CA TYR A 279 7.54 17.77 11.63
C TYR A 279 6.81 17.99 12.96
N VAL A 280 6.63 16.95 13.77
CA VAL A 280 6.10 17.06 15.13
C VAL A 280 7.21 16.73 16.11
N GLU A 281 7.56 17.68 16.97
CA GLU A 281 8.66 17.46 17.91
C GLU A 281 8.34 16.34 18.89
N ASN A 282 9.35 15.50 19.15
CA ASN A 282 9.32 14.54 20.25
C ASN A 282 8.16 13.53 20.18
N LYS A 283 7.66 13.13 19.01
CA LYS A 283 6.65 12.06 18.88
C LYS A 283 7.14 10.91 18.00
N ALA A 284 6.78 9.69 18.38
CA ALA A 284 6.95 8.50 17.55
C ALA A 284 5.72 7.60 17.64
N ARG A 285 5.43 6.91 16.54
CA ARG A 285 4.43 5.84 16.47
C ARG A 285 5.12 4.52 16.75
N PHE A 286 4.51 3.73 17.62
CA PHE A 286 5.00 2.42 18.03
C PHE A 286 3.98 1.37 17.60
N ILE A 287 4.44 0.39 16.83
CA ILE A 287 3.63 -0.75 16.39
C ILE A 287 4.27 -2.01 16.96
N VAL A 288 3.55 -2.68 17.86
CA VAL A 288 4.01 -3.94 18.46
C VAL A 288 2.95 -5.00 18.29
N ARG A 289 3.33 -6.12 17.66
CA ARG A 289 2.47 -7.29 17.53
C ARG A 289 2.96 -8.40 18.45
N ALA A 290 2.07 -8.86 19.32
CA ALA A 290 2.26 -10.08 20.08
C ALA A 290 1.43 -11.21 19.46
N ALA A 291 1.98 -12.42 19.45
CA ALA A 291 1.26 -13.62 19.03
C ALA A 291 1.61 -14.81 19.92
N GLY A 292 0.63 -15.66 20.20
CA GLY A 292 0.80 -16.88 21.00
C GLY A 292 -0.25 -17.92 20.66
N ASP A 293 -0.03 -19.15 21.08
CA ASP A 293 -0.97 -20.26 20.89
C ASP A 293 -2.18 -20.10 21.81
N PHE A 294 -3.34 -20.59 21.37
CA PHE A 294 -4.56 -20.55 22.16
C PHE A 294 -4.45 -21.50 23.37
N ASP A 295 -4.86 -21.05 24.55
CA ASP A 295 -4.91 -21.89 25.75
C ASP A 295 -6.20 -22.73 25.77
N TYR A 296 -6.13 -23.96 25.25
CA TYR A 296 -7.24 -24.90 25.23
C TYR A 296 -7.70 -25.37 26.63
N ASN A 297 -6.89 -25.13 27.67
CA ASN A 297 -7.19 -25.55 29.04
C ASN A 297 -7.76 -24.40 29.88
N ALA A 298 -7.81 -23.17 29.33
CA ALA A 298 -8.46 -22.07 30.00
C ALA A 298 -9.99 -22.35 30.09
N PRO A 299 -10.63 -22.13 31.25
CA PRO A 299 -12.08 -22.19 31.34
C PRO A 299 -12.65 -21.23 30.30
N SER A 300 -13.62 -21.70 29.52
CA SER A 300 -14.24 -20.97 28.41
C SER A 300 -14.53 -19.54 28.84
N LEU A 301 -13.73 -18.59 28.36
CA LEU A 301 -14.04 -17.18 28.46
C LEU A 301 -15.31 -17.00 27.62
N GLU A 302 -16.44 -16.84 28.29
CA GLU A 302 -17.51 -16.03 27.70
C GLU A 302 -16.84 -14.71 27.34
N VAL A 303 -16.60 -14.50 26.04
CA VAL A 303 -16.06 -13.25 25.55
C VAL A 303 -17.15 -12.22 25.79
N ALA A 304 -17.13 -11.63 26.99
CA ALA A 304 -17.87 -10.42 27.26
C ALA A 304 -17.41 -9.40 26.21
N VAL A 305 -18.36 -8.88 25.46
CA VAL A 305 -18.14 -7.85 24.42
C VAL A 305 -17.89 -6.48 25.09
N ASP A 306 -17.44 -6.47 26.33
CA ASP A 306 -17.22 -5.27 27.13
C ASP A 306 -15.73 -4.95 27.14
N GLY A 307 -15.40 -3.77 26.61
CA GLY A 307 -14.05 -3.20 26.68
C GLY A 307 -13.34 -3.05 25.34
N MET A 308 -14.04 -2.53 24.32
CA MET A 308 -13.40 -1.89 23.18
C MET A 308 -13.62 -0.37 23.24
N ASP A 309 -13.45 0.21 24.43
CA ASP A 309 -13.61 1.66 24.65
C ASP A 309 -12.52 2.49 23.96
N ASP A 310 -11.38 1.91 23.58
CA ASP A 310 -10.36 2.60 22.78
C ASP A 310 -10.77 2.78 21.29
N ALA A 311 -11.88 2.18 20.85
CA ALA A 311 -12.46 2.43 19.53
C ALA A 311 -13.58 3.49 19.56
N ASN A 312 -14.19 3.74 20.72
CA ASN A 312 -15.27 4.73 20.85
C ASN A 312 -14.76 6.18 20.71
N ASP A 313 -13.48 6.45 20.98
CA ASP A 313 -12.89 7.77 20.75
C ASP A 313 -12.68 8.09 19.25
N LEU A 314 -12.69 7.08 18.37
CA LEU A 314 -12.70 7.29 16.91
C LEU A 314 -14.11 7.40 16.32
N VAL A 315 -15.13 6.93 17.04
CA VAL A 315 -16.53 6.93 16.57
C VAL A 315 -17.31 8.16 17.07
N ASN A 316 -16.90 8.79 18.18
CA ASN A 316 -17.52 10.02 18.67
C ASN A 316 -17.22 11.29 17.84
N LEU A 317 -16.40 11.19 16.79
CA LEU A 317 -16.23 12.24 15.76
C LEU A 317 -17.08 12.00 14.49
N ALA A 318 -17.81 10.88 14.42
CA ALA A 318 -18.65 10.53 13.27
C ALA A 318 -20.13 10.95 13.44
N ASP A 319 -20.49 11.67 14.51
CA ASP A 319 -21.88 12.05 14.77
C ASP A 319 -22.33 13.34 14.03
N ASP A 320 -21.56 13.78 13.03
CA ASP A 320 -21.93 14.89 12.13
C ASP A 320 -22.48 14.40 10.78
N THR A 321 -23.27 13.31 10.81
CA THR A 321 -23.91 12.69 9.64
C THR A 321 -25.02 13.53 8.97
N LYS A 322 -25.10 14.84 9.22
CA LYS A 322 -26.10 15.72 8.58
C LYS A 322 -25.67 16.40 7.29
N THR A 323 -24.42 16.27 6.85
CA THR A 323 -23.93 16.96 5.65
C THR A 323 -23.02 16.10 4.79
N SER A 324 -23.58 15.08 4.14
CA SER A 324 -22.99 14.49 2.92
C SER A 324 -23.98 13.49 2.30
N ARG A 325 -24.95 14.01 1.53
CA ARG A 325 -25.71 13.19 0.58
C ARG A 325 -24.89 13.06 -0.71
N TYR A 326 -23.89 12.19 -0.72
CA TYR A 326 -23.37 11.65 -1.97
C TYR A 326 -24.32 10.54 -2.42
N GLU A 327 -25.17 10.85 -3.39
CA GLU A 327 -25.98 9.84 -4.07
C GLU A 327 -25.07 8.87 -4.82
N LEU A 328 -24.96 7.65 -4.28
CA LEU A 328 -24.33 6.51 -4.94
C LEU A 328 -25.11 6.17 -6.22
N LYS A 329 -24.68 6.69 -7.36
CA LYS A 329 -24.97 6.06 -8.66
C LYS A 329 -24.10 4.81 -8.77
N ILE A 330 -24.64 3.68 -8.30
CA ILE A 330 -24.03 2.36 -8.48
C ILE A 330 -24.17 1.97 -9.96
N GLY A 331 -23.20 2.39 -10.76
CA GLY A 331 -22.88 1.69 -12.00
C GLY A 331 -21.99 0.51 -11.64
N ALA A 332 -22.51 -0.71 -11.75
CA ALA A 332 -21.70 -1.92 -11.66
C ALA A 332 -20.74 -1.95 -12.86
N GLY A 333 -19.59 -1.29 -12.71
CA GLY A 333 -18.48 -1.39 -13.65
C GLY A 333 -17.84 -2.77 -13.53
N ASP A 334 -17.69 -3.45 -14.66
CA ASP A 334 -16.99 -4.72 -14.77
C ASP A 334 -15.49 -4.51 -14.45
N PHE A 335 -15.06 -4.88 -13.24
CA PHE A 335 -13.68 -4.74 -12.77
C PHE A 335 -12.73 -5.82 -13.32
N SER A 336 -13.18 -6.67 -14.24
CA SER A 336 -12.31 -7.64 -14.93
C SER A 336 -11.30 -6.98 -15.88
N ASN A 337 -11.52 -5.69 -16.21
CA ASN A 337 -10.64 -4.85 -17.01
C ASN A 337 -9.82 -3.86 -16.18
N ALA A 338 -9.32 -4.25 -15.00
CA ALA A 338 -8.09 -3.65 -14.47
C ALA A 338 -6.88 -4.10 -15.32
N ALA A 339 -7.00 -3.98 -16.64
CA ALA A 339 -5.85 -3.89 -17.51
C ALA A 339 -5.06 -2.70 -16.99
N ALA A 340 -3.73 -2.86 -16.88
CA ALA A 340 -2.85 -1.70 -16.94
C ALA A 340 -3.43 -0.77 -18.01
N GLU A 341 -3.73 0.48 -17.65
CA GLU A 341 -4.11 1.49 -18.66
C GLU A 341 -3.21 1.24 -19.85
N GLU A 342 -3.83 0.94 -21.00
CA GLU A 342 -3.08 0.92 -22.24
C GLU A 342 -2.40 2.28 -22.29
N THR A 343 -1.12 2.30 -21.96
CA THR A 343 -0.23 3.37 -22.35
C THR A 343 -0.20 3.25 -23.86
N GLY A 344 -1.22 3.80 -24.51
CA GLY A 344 -1.20 4.08 -25.93
C GLY A 344 0.17 4.65 -26.22
N ASP A 345 0.82 4.15 -27.27
CA ASP A 345 2.23 4.36 -27.58
C ASP A 345 2.73 5.69 -26.98
N LEU A 346 3.62 5.65 -25.99
CA LEU A 346 4.12 6.84 -25.28
C LEU A 346 4.62 7.91 -26.26
N ARG A 347 5.07 7.49 -27.45
CA ARG A 347 5.53 8.37 -28.53
C ARG A 347 4.41 9.14 -29.21
N SER A 348 3.17 8.71 -29.05
CA SER A 348 1.96 9.30 -29.63
C SER A 348 1.27 10.31 -28.71
N TYR A 349 1.57 10.32 -27.40
CA TYR A 349 0.99 11.27 -26.48
C TYR A 349 1.37 12.70 -26.86
N LYS A 350 0.36 13.58 -26.95
CA LYS A 350 0.55 15.02 -27.15
C LYS A 350 -0.20 15.77 -26.06
N PRO A 351 0.47 16.63 -25.27
CA PRO A 351 -0.22 17.46 -24.30
C PRO A 351 -1.17 18.43 -25.00
N LYS A 352 -2.33 18.69 -24.39
CA LYS A 352 -3.27 19.70 -24.87
C LYS A 352 -2.76 21.08 -24.45
N VAL A 353 -2.13 21.79 -25.37
CA VAL A 353 -1.68 23.18 -25.17
C VAL A 353 -2.45 24.09 -26.12
N GLN A 354 -3.12 25.11 -25.58
CA GLN A 354 -3.86 26.12 -26.35
C GLN A 354 -3.49 27.49 -25.79
N ASP A 355 -3.15 28.43 -26.67
CA ASP A 355 -2.77 29.81 -26.27
C ASP A 355 -1.70 29.85 -25.17
N ARG A 356 -0.68 28.99 -25.30
CA ARG A 356 0.42 28.80 -24.32
C ARG A 356 -0.01 28.30 -22.93
N VAL A 357 -1.27 27.91 -22.76
CA VAL A 357 -1.79 27.26 -21.56
C VAL A 357 -1.81 25.74 -21.76
N TRP A 358 -1.19 25.00 -20.84
CA TRP A 358 -1.24 23.55 -20.81
C TRP A 358 -2.43 23.07 -19.97
N TYR A 359 -3.33 22.32 -20.59
CA TYR A 359 -4.46 21.66 -19.93
C TYR A 359 -4.07 20.23 -19.55
N LEU A 360 -4.08 19.93 -18.25
CA LEU A 360 -3.64 18.63 -17.75
C LEU A 360 -4.65 17.52 -18.06
N SER A 361 -4.14 16.37 -18.47
CA SER A 361 -4.88 15.11 -18.66
C SER A 361 -4.58 14.15 -17.52
N GLU A 362 -5.39 13.09 -17.36
CA GLU A 362 -5.11 12.02 -16.38
C GLU A 362 -3.71 11.41 -16.56
N THR A 363 -3.29 11.16 -17.80
CA THR A 363 -1.94 10.68 -18.14
C THR A 363 -0.87 11.68 -17.69
N GLY A 364 -1.09 12.97 -17.95
CA GLY A 364 -0.20 14.04 -17.50
C GLY A 364 -0.03 14.07 -15.98
N ILE A 365 -1.13 13.93 -15.24
CA ILE A 365 -1.12 13.84 -13.76
C ILE A 365 -0.27 12.65 -13.29
N GLY A 366 -0.41 11.48 -13.91
CA GLY A 366 0.39 10.29 -13.55
C GLY A 366 1.90 10.50 -13.77
N TRP A 367 2.30 11.18 -14.84
CA TRP A 367 3.71 11.48 -15.11
C TRP A 367 4.26 12.55 -14.18
N ILE A 368 3.49 13.60 -13.91
CA ILE A 368 3.86 14.63 -12.93
C ILE A 368 4.05 13.98 -11.57
N ALA A 369 3.12 13.12 -11.12
CA ALA A 369 3.25 12.41 -9.84
C ALA A 369 4.55 11.59 -9.75
N THR A 370 4.91 10.90 -10.84
CA THR A 370 6.16 10.14 -10.92
C THR A 370 7.38 11.06 -10.81
N ARG A 371 7.38 12.19 -11.52
CA ARG A 371 8.48 13.17 -11.48
C ARG A 371 8.59 13.84 -10.11
N CYS A 372 7.48 14.28 -9.52
CA CYS A 372 7.45 14.81 -8.16
C CYS A 372 7.98 13.80 -7.14
N ASN A 373 7.67 12.51 -7.29
CA ASN A 373 8.21 11.47 -6.42
C ASN A 373 9.75 11.35 -6.53
N ILE A 374 10.30 11.47 -7.75
CA ILE A 374 11.75 11.45 -7.99
C ILE A 374 12.40 12.72 -7.39
N LEU A 375 11.85 13.90 -7.69
CA LEU A 375 12.38 15.19 -7.20
C LEU A 375 12.22 15.36 -5.69
N GLY A 376 11.25 14.68 -5.08
CA GLY A 376 11.04 14.67 -3.63
C GLY A 376 12.24 14.12 -2.85
N SER A 377 13.07 13.24 -3.43
CA SER A 377 14.24 12.65 -2.76
C SER A 377 13.92 12.06 -1.36
N GLY A 378 12.70 11.52 -1.18
CA GLY A 378 12.17 11.01 0.10
C GLY A 378 11.37 12.01 0.94
N GLY A 379 11.26 13.27 0.52
CA GLY A 379 10.48 14.33 1.18
C GLY A 379 9.24 14.77 0.38
N GLY A 380 8.52 15.78 0.90
CA GLY A 380 7.36 16.40 0.23
C GLY A 380 6.04 15.61 0.25
N GLY A 381 6.02 14.45 0.91
CA GLY A 381 4.86 13.56 0.98
C GLY A 381 4.73 12.64 -0.25
N TYR A 382 4.04 11.52 -0.10
CA TYR A 382 3.90 10.57 -1.19
C TYR A 382 2.84 11.03 -2.23
N PRO A 383 3.15 11.18 -3.53
CA PRO A 383 2.25 11.85 -4.48
C PRO A 383 0.95 11.09 -4.83
N PHE A 384 0.89 9.77 -4.64
CA PHE A 384 -0.19 8.94 -5.16
C PHE A 384 -1.61 9.36 -4.71
N PRO A 385 -1.90 9.65 -3.43
CA PRO A 385 -3.24 10.07 -3.03
C PRO A 385 -3.66 11.38 -3.71
N THR A 386 -2.74 12.33 -3.86
CA THR A 386 -2.99 13.60 -4.56
C THR A 386 -3.22 13.38 -6.05
N ALA A 387 -2.42 12.52 -6.69
CA ALA A 387 -2.63 12.16 -8.09
C ALA A 387 -4.02 11.52 -8.32
N MET A 388 -4.45 10.63 -7.43
CA MET A 388 -5.80 10.03 -7.49
C MET A 388 -6.90 11.08 -7.33
N ARG A 389 -6.75 12.03 -6.39
CA ARG A 389 -7.69 13.15 -6.23
C ARG A 389 -7.80 13.97 -7.51
N LEU A 390 -6.67 14.39 -8.09
CA LEU A 390 -6.65 15.20 -9.31
C LEU A 390 -7.24 14.46 -10.51
N ARG A 391 -6.98 13.15 -10.64
CA ARG A 391 -7.64 12.32 -11.66
C ARG A 391 -9.14 12.27 -11.48
N GLN A 392 -9.62 12.08 -10.25
CA GLN A 392 -11.05 12.09 -9.97
C GLN A 392 -11.70 13.45 -10.29
N MET A 393 -11.00 14.55 -10.01
CA MET A 393 -11.44 15.90 -10.38
C MET A 393 -11.59 16.04 -11.90
N ILE A 394 -10.60 15.61 -12.68
CA ILE A 394 -10.67 15.60 -14.15
C ILE A 394 -11.84 14.73 -14.64
N CYS A 395 -12.03 13.53 -14.07
CA CYS A 395 -13.17 12.66 -14.40
C CYS A 395 -14.53 13.31 -14.11
N ASN A 396 -14.59 14.16 -13.08
CA ASN A 396 -15.79 14.92 -12.72
C ASN A 396 -16.00 16.17 -13.61
N GLY A 397 -15.07 16.45 -14.53
CA GLY A 397 -15.15 17.56 -15.47
C GLY A 397 -14.30 18.77 -15.13
N ASP A 398 -13.45 18.69 -14.09
CA ASP A 398 -12.60 19.82 -13.72
C ASP A 398 -11.50 20.08 -14.73
N VAL A 399 -11.22 21.36 -14.93
CA VAL A 399 -10.15 21.87 -15.79
C VAL A 399 -9.00 22.32 -14.91
N ILE A 400 -7.81 21.78 -15.19
CA ILE A 400 -6.56 22.15 -14.53
C ILE A 400 -5.61 22.73 -15.58
N ARG A 401 -5.07 23.91 -15.29
CA ARG A 401 -4.23 24.69 -16.21
C ARG A 401 -2.85 24.94 -15.62
N VAL A 402 -1.84 24.84 -16.48
CA VAL A 402 -0.46 25.21 -16.19
C VAL A 402 0.00 26.26 -17.20
N VAL A 403 0.70 27.29 -16.73
CA VAL A 403 1.25 28.38 -17.55
C VAL A 403 2.75 28.50 -17.34
N ASP A 404 3.49 28.83 -18.39
CA ASP A 404 4.93 29.11 -18.30
C ASP A 404 5.14 30.37 -17.46
N SER A 405 6.16 30.36 -16.60
CA SER A 405 6.49 31.50 -15.75
C SER A 405 6.80 32.78 -16.55
N HIS A 406 7.30 32.68 -17.78
CA HIS A 406 7.58 33.83 -18.65
C HIS A 406 6.32 34.46 -19.26
N ASP A 407 5.18 33.77 -19.22
CA ASP A 407 3.90 34.26 -19.75
C ASP A 407 3.03 34.95 -18.68
N VAL A 408 3.50 34.98 -17.43
CA VAL A 408 2.75 35.55 -16.32
C VAL A 408 3.11 37.03 -16.15
N ASP A 409 2.09 37.88 -16.02
CA ASP A 409 2.27 39.33 -15.93
C ASP A 409 3.03 39.76 -14.66
N ASP A 410 3.82 40.84 -14.74
CA ASP A 410 4.54 41.39 -13.59
C ASP A 410 3.60 41.88 -12.47
N SER A 411 2.39 42.30 -12.81
CA SER A 411 1.37 42.69 -11.83
C SER A 411 0.64 41.50 -11.19
N ALA A 412 0.93 40.27 -11.60
CA ALA A 412 0.28 39.09 -11.05
C ALA A 412 0.58 38.92 -9.56
N VAL A 413 -0.46 38.52 -8.84
CA VAL A 413 -0.38 38.13 -7.43
C VAL A 413 -0.46 36.61 -7.38
N VAL A 414 0.62 35.96 -6.93
CA VAL A 414 0.76 34.50 -7.00
C VAL A 414 0.66 33.90 -5.61
N GLY A 415 -0.42 33.14 -5.36
CA GLY A 415 -0.65 32.43 -4.11
C GLY A 415 0.22 31.16 -4.02
N GLY A 416 0.55 30.73 -2.80
CA GLY A 416 1.29 29.50 -2.56
C GLY A 416 0.51 28.56 -1.66
N ALA A 417 0.39 27.29 -2.07
CA ALA A 417 -0.30 26.25 -1.32
C ALA A 417 0.59 25.03 -1.10
N CYS A 418 0.71 24.57 0.14
CA CYS A 418 1.39 23.33 0.48
C CYS A 418 0.81 22.70 1.75
N PHE A 419 1.00 21.40 1.94
CA PHE A 419 0.73 20.78 3.23
C PHE A 419 1.95 20.89 4.14
N GLY A 420 1.70 21.30 5.38
CA GLY A 420 2.63 21.16 6.50
C GLY A 420 2.20 19.99 7.37
N GLY A 421 3.13 19.15 7.80
CA GLY A 421 2.81 18.05 8.71
C GLY A 421 3.65 16.80 8.50
N ALA A 422 3.27 15.74 9.21
CA ALA A 422 3.99 14.49 9.19
C ALA A 422 3.60 13.66 7.95
N PRO A 423 4.54 13.24 7.07
CA PRO A 423 4.22 12.50 5.84
C PRO A 423 3.48 11.18 6.07
N ASN A 424 3.70 10.53 7.22
CA ASN A 424 2.97 9.32 7.60
C ASN A 424 1.49 9.62 7.89
N VAL A 425 1.17 10.77 8.48
CA VAL A 425 -0.22 11.22 8.69
C VAL A 425 -0.87 11.52 7.35
N PHE A 426 -0.18 12.23 6.45
CA PHE A 426 -0.68 12.50 5.09
C PHE A 426 -0.95 11.22 4.27
N SER A 427 -0.22 10.14 4.57
CA SER A 427 -0.42 8.85 3.90
C SER A 427 -1.64 8.08 4.41
N GLU A 428 -2.16 8.42 5.59
CA GLU A 428 -3.31 7.75 6.21
C GLU A 428 -4.58 8.60 6.18
N ARG A 429 -4.45 9.91 6.44
CA ARG A 429 -5.52 10.89 6.39
C ARG A 429 -5.57 11.48 4.99
N LEU A 430 -6.60 11.11 4.24
CA LEU A 430 -6.87 11.71 2.94
C LEU A 430 -7.14 13.21 3.11
N PRO A 431 -6.47 14.09 2.35
CA PRO A 431 -6.72 15.52 2.43
C PRO A 431 -8.10 15.90 1.92
N ALA A 432 -8.77 16.79 2.64
CA ALA A 432 -10.04 17.40 2.28
C ALA A 432 -9.81 18.83 1.78
N ASP A 433 -10.45 19.83 2.38
CA ASP A 433 -10.46 21.21 1.91
C ASP A 433 -9.45 22.11 2.65
N GLU A 434 -8.53 21.54 3.43
CA GLU A 434 -7.59 22.27 4.28
C GLU A 434 -6.83 23.38 3.52
N LEU A 435 -6.33 23.08 2.32
CA LEU A 435 -5.58 24.03 1.52
C LEU A 435 -6.46 25.15 0.97
N LEU A 436 -7.67 24.81 0.52
CA LEU A 436 -8.61 25.78 -0.01
C LEU A 436 -9.07 26.72 1.09
N GLU A 437 -9.37 26.19 2.27
CA GLU A 437 -9.69 26.97 3.46
C GLU A 437 -8.54 27.87 3.89
N ALA A 438 -7.31 27.33 4.00
CA ALA A 438 -6.13 28.14 4.33
C ALA A 438 -5.92 29.28 3.33
N GLN A 439 -6.08 28.99 2.02
CA GLN A 439 -5.96 30.00 0.97
C GLN A 439 -7.06 31.06 1.09
N ASN A 440 -8.31 30.65 1.36
CA ASN A 440 -9.42 31.57 1.57
C ASN A 440 -9.24 32.46 2.80
N GLU A 441 -8.78 31.91 3.93
CA GLU A 441 -8.47 32.67 5.14
C GLU A 441 -7.37 33.70 4.89
N LEU A 442 -6.32 33.31 4.16
CA LEU A 442 -5.25 34.23 3.81
C LEU A 442 -5.74 35.35 2.88
N MET A 443 -6.55 35.03 1.86
CA MET A 443 -7.09 36.00 0.91
C MET A 443 -7.94 37.09 1.59
N ARG A 444 -8.57 36.81 2.73
CA ARG A 444 -9.31 37.84 3.51
C ARG A 444 -8.44 38.98 4.00
N LEU A 445 -7.12 38.78 4.09
CA LEU A 445 -6.17 39.82 4.53
C LEU A 445 -5.73 40.75 3.39
N TYR A 446 -5.97 40.37 2.13
CA TYR A 446 -5.53 41.11 0.96
C TYR A 446 -6.72 41.74 0.24
N LYS A 447 -6.48 42.89 -0.39
CA LYS A 447 -7.47 43.56 -1.24
C LYS A 447 -7.45 43.02 -2.66
N ASP A 448 -6.25 42.77 -3.16
CA ASP A 448 -6.05 42.26 -4.52
C ASP A 448 -6.19 40.73 -4.51
N PRO A 449 -7.03 40.17 -5.40
CA PRO A 449 -7.18 38.73 -5.51
C PRO A 449 -5.90 38.09 -6.05
N ILE A 450 -5.61 36.86 -5.63
CA ILE A 450 -4.59 36.06 -6.31
C ILE A 450 -5.06 35.74 -7.73
N THR A 451 -4.11 35.70 -8.65
CA THR A 451 -4.33 35.50 -10.08
C THR A 451 -3.78 34.16 -10.56
N HIS A 452 -2.78 33.64 -9.85
CA HIS A 452 -2.11 32.40 -10.15
C HIS A 452 -1.78 31.67 -8.85
N LEU A 453 -1.53 30.38 -8.96
CA LEU A 453 -0.97 29.58 -7.88
C LEU A 453 0.43 29.11 -8.24
N ASN A 454 1.29 29.00 -7.24
CA ASN A 454 2.60 28.41 -7.38
C ASN A 454 2.75 27.26 -6.40
N CYS A 455 3.57 26.28 -6.79
CA CYS A 455 4.02 25.25 -5.88
C CYS A 455 5.18 25.78 -5.03
N LEU A 456 5.13 25.60 -3.71
CA LEU A 456 6.27 25.99 -2.87
C LEU A 456 7.48 25.07 -3.09
N GLU A 457 7.25 23.77 -3.24
CA GLU A 457 8.27 22.77 -3.51
C GLU A 457 7.74 21.68 -4.44
N VAL A 458 8.43 21.43 -5.55
CA VAL A 458 8.01 20.41 -6.53
C VAL A 458 8.13 18.97 -6.00
N GLY A 459 8.82 18.79 -4.87
CA GLY A 459 9.06 17.50 -4.25
C GLY A 459 7.79 16.86 -3.70
N GLY A 460 7.58 15.58 -4.02
CA GLY A 460 6.51 14.78 -3.42
C GLY A 460 5.10 15.26 -3.76
N ALA A 461 4.16 15.06 -2.83
CA ALA A 461 2.76 15.44 -2.99
C ALA A 461 2.57 16.97 -3.04
N ASN A 462 3.45 17.75 -2.39
CA ASN A 462 3.41 19.22 -2.42
C ASN A 462 3.52 19.77 -3.85
N GLY A 463 4.29 19.10 -4.72
CA GLY A 463 4.41 19.37 -6.15
C GLY A 463 3.11 19.42 -6.94
N MET A 464 2.02 18.87 -6.38
CA MET A 464 0.75 18.71 -7.07
C MET A 464 -0.40 19.48 -6.42
N GLN A 465 -0.18 20.12 -5.26
CA GLN A 465 -1.27 20.71 -4.46
C GLN A 465 -1.89 21.94 -5.13
N SER A 466 -1.07 22.76 -5.78
CA SER A 466 -1.53 23.95 -6.49
C SER A 466 -2.50 23.61 -7.62
N PHE A 467 -2.37 22.44 -8.25
CA PHE A 467 -3.34 21.95 -9.24
C PHE A 467 -4.72 21.70 -8.64
N ALA A 468 -4.78 21.16 -7.41
CA ALA A 468 -6.04 20.90 -6.74
C ALA A 468 -6.71 22.22 -6.38
N VAL A 469 -5.98 23.13 -5.74
CA VAL A 469 -6.50 24.45 -5.34
C VAL A 469 -6.90 25.30 -6.56
N GLY A 470 -6.15 25.22 -7.66
CA GLY A 470 -6.37 26.01 -8.88
C GLY A 470 -7.37 25.45 -9.89
N SER A 471 -7.83 24.21 -9.67
CA SER A 471 -8.83 23.59 -10.53
C SER A 471 -10.12 24.43 -10.65
N SER A 472 -10.86 24.24 -11.75
CA SER A 472 -12.06 25.01 -12.07
C SER A 472 -13.21 24.89 -11.07
N SER A 473 -13.28 23.80 -10.29
CA SER A 473 -14.27 23.65 -9.21
C SER A 473 -13.88 24.38 -7.93
N ASN A 474 -12.61 24.78 -7.79
CA ASN A 474 -12.07 25.49 -6.64
C ASN A 474 -11.86 26.98 -6.99
N LEU A 475 -10.61 27.46 -7.01
CA LEU A 475 -10.34 28.88 -7.27
C LEU A 475 -10.36 29.25 -8.75
N ASP A 476 -10.37 28.26 -9.66
CA ASP A 476 -10.32 28.47 -11.10
C ASP A 476 -9.12 29.36 -11.53
N LEU A 477 -7.94 29.07 -10.99
CA LEU A 477 -6.69 29.79 -11.28
C LEU A 477 -5.61 28.87 -11.90
N PRO A 478 -4.85 29.34 -12.89
CA PRO A 478 -3.74 28.57 -13.44
C PRO A 478 -2.59 28.42 -12.43
N THR A 479 -1.92 27.27 -12.47
CA THR A 479 -0.67 27.03 -11.74
C THR A 479 0.52 27.45 -12.60
N VAL A 480 1.48 28.17 -12.03
CA VAL A 480 2.73 28.51 -12.72
C VAL A 480 3.65 27.29 -12.79
N ASP A 481 4.26 27.06 -13.94
CA ASP A 481 5.28 26.02 -14.13
C ASP A 481 6.59 26.43 -13.45
N GLY A 482 6.70 26.08 -12.17
CA GLY A 482 7.89 26.29 -11.37
C GLY A 482 7.65 26.03 -9.89
N ASP A 483 8.73 26.08 -9.12
CA ASP A 483 8.68 26.03 -7.66
C ASP A 483 9.84 26.83 -7.02
N TYR A 484 9.91 26.92 -5.69
CA TYR A 484 10.97 27.68 -5.00
C TYR A 484 12.21 26.86 -4.60
N CYS A 485 12.23 25.56 -4.91
CA CYS A 485 13.23 24.62 -4.38
C CYS A 485 13.89 23.72 -5.44
N GLY A 486 13.18 23.32 -6.49
CA GLY A 486 13.58 22.26 -7.44
C GLY A 486 13.57 20.85 -6.85
N ARG A 487 13.25 20.69 -5.55
CA ARG A 487 13.19 19.43 -4.78
C ARG A 487 12.43 19.64 -3.46
N ALA A 488 12.32 18.61 -2.62
CA ALA A 488 11.83 18.79 -1.25
C ALA A 488 12.94 19.27 -0.28
N TYR A 489 12.58 20.19 0.62
CA TYR A 489 13.42 20.65 1.73
C TYR A 489 12.67 20.64 3.06
N PRO A 490 13.36 20.43 4.19
CA PRO A 490 12.70 20.25 5.49
C PRO A 490 12.15 21.52 6.14
N VAL A 491 12.54 22.74 5.71
CA VAL A 491 12.17 24.01 6.36
C VAL A 491 11.97 25.12 5.34
N LEU A 492 11.05 26.05 5.61
CA LEU A 492 10.62 27.08 4.64
C LEU A 492 11.73 28.04 4.19
N TRP A 493 12.73 28.33 5.03
CA TRP A 493 13.82 29.24 4.67
C TRP A 493 14.86 28.62 3.73
N GLN A 494 14.67 27.38 3.26
CA GLN A 494 15.52 26.75 2.24
C GLN A 494 14.93 26.91 0.84
N THR A 495 14.50 28.12 0.52
CA THR A 495 13.73 28.45 -0.69
C THR A 495 14.35 29.67 -1.36
N THR A 496 14.17 29.78 -2.68
CA THR A 496 14.71 30.90 -3.46
C THR A 496 14.25 32.28 -2.95
N PRO A 497 12.98 32.54 -2.55
CA PRO A 497 12.58 33.86 -2.04
C PRO A 497 13.32 34.24 -0.74
N TYR A 498 13.67 33.27 0.09
CA TYR A 498 14.51 33.51 1.28
C TYR A 498 15.95 33.86 0.93
N VAL A 499 16.51 33.27 -0.13
CA VAL A 499 17.90 33.49 -0.52
C VAL A 499 18.13 34.92 -1.01
N TYR A 500 17.30 35.47 -1.90
CA TYR A 500 17.56 36.86 -2.31
C TYR A 500 17.02 37.90 -1.31
N GLY A 501 15.99 37.56 -0.52
CA GLY A 501 15.70 38.30 0.72
C GLY A 501 15.05 39.68 0.57
N ASP A 502 14.30 39.92 -0.51
CA ASP A 502 13.60 41.19 -0.78
C ASP A 502 12.60 41.61 0.30
N ARG A 503 12.06 40.64 1.05
CA ARG A 503 11.23 40.88 2.24
C ARG A 503 11.62 39.90 3.35
N GLN A 504 11.60 40.34 4.61
CA GLN A 504 11.75 39.45 5.76
C GLN A 504 10.76 39.79 6.88
N PRO A 505 10.06 38.79 7.47
CA PRO A 505 10.01 37.38 7.05
C PRO A 505 9.32 37.19 5.69
N VAL A 506 9.79 36.21 4.92
CA VAL A 506 9.35 35.98 3.54
C VAL A 506 7.94 35.45 3.47
N TYR A 507 7.53 34.56 4.37
CA TYR A 507 6.28 33.81 4.17
C TYR A 507 5.06 34.39 4.92
N LEU A 508 5.19 35.59 5.49
CA LEU A 508 4.13 36.22 6.28
C LEU A 508 3.38 37.32 5.52
N PRO A 509 2.06 37.49 5.80
CA PRO A 509 1.22 36.64 6.65
C PRO A 509 1.01 35.22 6.07
N MET A 510 0.81 34.25 6.95
CA MET A 510 0.59 32.83 6.61
C MET A 510 -0.69 32.35 7.28
N ALA A 511 -1.46 31.49 6.60
CA ALA A 511 -2.63 30.84 7.16
C ALA A 511 -2.46 29.32 7.16
N LEU A 512 -2.96 28.67 8.20
CA LEU A 512 -3.07 27.22 8.32
C LEU A 512 -4.54 26.84 8.54
N SER A 513 -5.00 25.73 7.98
CA SER A 513 -6.29 25.11 8.32
C SER A 513 -6.15 23.61 8.54
N ASP A 514 -6.90 23.07 9.50
CA ASP A 514 -7.06 21.64 9.70
C ASP A 514 -8.19 21.02 8.86
N GLY A 515 -8.99 21.81 8.14
CA GLY A 515 -10.13 21.34 7.34
C GLY A 515 -11.33 20.90 8.18
N ASN A 516 -11.31 21.19 9.48
CA ASN A 516 -12.33 20.81 10.45
C ASN A 516 -12.77 22.01 11.29
N GLY A 517 -12.69 23.21 10.70
CA GLY A 517 -13.14 24.46 11.30
C GLY A 517 -12.10 25.19 12.17
N ALA A 518 -10.89 24.67 12.33
CA ALA A 518 -9.82 25.38 13.02
C ALA A 518 -8.80 25.95 12.02
N SER A 519 -8.64 27.28 12.05
CA SER A 519 -7.64 27.98 11.25
C SER A 519 -6.76 28.89 12.10
N VAL A 520 -5.48 28.99 11.75
CA VAL A 520 -4.51 29.87 12.42
C VAL A 520 -3.89 30.82 11.41
N ILE A 521 -3.90 32.12 11.70
CA ILE A 521 -3.17 33.12 10.91
C ILE A 521 -1.98 33.61 11.72
N VAL A 522 -0.79 33.47 11.14
CA VAL A 522 0.44 34.12 11.63
C VAL A 522 0.61 35.40 10.83
N SER A 523 0.38 36.55 11.46
CA SER A 523 0.48 37.85 10.78
C SER A 523 1.86 38.48 10.91
N GLN A 524 2.58 38.21 12.00
CA GLN A 524 3.88 38.82 12.29
C GLN A 524 4.81 37.86 13.05
N ALA A 525 6.11 37.94 12.74
CA ALA A 525 7.17 37.27 13.47
C ALA A 525 8.50 38.01 13.25
N LYS A 526 9.48 37.75 14.11
CA LYS A 526 10.81 38.40 14.02
C LYS A 526 11.69 37.84 12.88
N SER A 527 11.47 36.60 12.44
CA SER A 527 12.23 35.95 11.37
C SER A 527 11.53 34.70 10.87
N ASP A 528 11.86 34.20 9.67
CA ASP A 528 11.34 32.93 9.13
C ASP A 528 11.61 31.73 10.03
N LYS A 529 12.71 31.76 10.81
CA LYS A 529 12.98 30.74 11.84
C LYS A 529 11.95 30.72 12.97
N VAL A 530 11.40 31.88 13.32
CA VAL A 530 10.30 31.97 14.28
C VAL A 530 9.00 31.48 13.63
N VAL A 531 8.75 31.85 12.37
CA VAL A 531 7.57 31.41 11.60
C VAL A 531 7.48 29.89 11.56
N GLU A 532 8.57 29.21 11.19
CA GLU A 532 8.62 27.75 11.14
C GLU A 532 8.33 27.08 12.50
N ARG A 533 8.85 27.65 13.60
CA ARG A 533 8.59 27.12 14.95
C ARG A 533 7.12 27.30 15.33
N LEU A 534 6.52 28.42 14.98
CA LEU A 534 5.08 28.66 15.18
C LEU A 534 4.24 27.70 14.33
N LEU A 535 4.61 27.49 13.06
CA LEU A 535 3.98 26.53 12.16
C LEU A 535 3.99 25.12 12.78
N ARG A 536 5.15 24.63 13.24
CA ARG A 536 5.30 23.28 13.83
C ARG A 536 4.55 23.13 15.16
N ALA A 537 4.51 24.18 15.97
CA ALA A 537 3.71 24.20 17.18
C ALA A 537 2.21 24.10 16.84
N ALA A 538 1.72 24.88 15.88
CA ALA A 538 0.33 24.82 15.42
C ALA A 538 -0.03 23.45 14.85
N LEU A 539 0.85 22.84 14.04
CA LEU A 539 0.64 21.49 13.49
C LEU A 539 0.41 20.44 14.58
N SER A 540 1.03 20.59 15.75
CA SER A 540 0.86 19.64 16.86
C SER A 540 -0.57 19.64 17.42
N GLU A 541 -1.26 20.79 17.35
CA GLU A 541 -2.65 20.98 17.78
C GLU A 541 -3.66 20.71 16.64
N LEU A 542 -3.29 21.00 15.39
CA LEU A 542 -4.11 20.79 14.19
C LEU A 542 -4.10 19.34 13.68
N GLY A 543 -3.86 18.37 14.54
CA GLY A 543 -3.89 16.94 14.15
C GLY A 543 -2.69 16.48 13.32
N SER A 544 -1.53 17.14 13.43
CA SER A 544 -0.25 16.79 12.77
C SER A 544 -0.24 16.89 11.24
N LEU A 545 -1.27 17.48 10.65
CA LEU A 545 -1.38 17.80 9.23
C LEU A 545 -2.30 19.00 9.05
N ALA A 546 -1.84 20.02 8.34
CA ALA A 546 -2.63 21.19 8.00
C ALA A 546 -2.31 21.69 6.58
N GLY A 547 -3.33 22.22 5.91
CA GLY A 547 -3.12 23.01 4.70
C GLY A 547 -2.48 24.33 5.07
N VAL A 548 -1.47 24.76 4.32
CA VAL A 548 -0.71 25.99 4.55
C VAL A 548 -0.80 26.86 3.31
N ALA A 549 -1.27 28.08 3.49
CA ALA A 549 -1.21 29.14 2.51
C ALA A 549 -0.20 30.19 2.98
N VAL A 550 0.73 30.56 2.09
CA VAL A 550 1.77 31.56 2.39
C VAL A 550 1.49 32.86 1.68
N ALA A 551 2.04 33.96 2.23
CA ALA A 551 1.89 35.28 1.67
C ALA A 551 2.13 35.31 0.16
N PRO A 552 1.17 35.82 -0.63
CA PRO A 552 1.32 35.88 -2.06
C PRO A 552 2.59 36.64 -2.42
N ALA A 553 3.17 36.18 -3.51
CA ALA A 553 4.34 36.79 -4.08
C ALA A 553 3.84 37.80 -5.14
N SER A 554 4.35 39.03 -5.12
CA SER A 554 4.05 40.09 -6.10
C SER A 554 5.32 40.86 -6.48
N ASN A 555 5.38 41.41 -7.70
CA ASN A 555 6.58 42.07 -8.24
C ASN A 555 6.73 43.56 -7.86
N HIS A 556 6.20 44.02 -6.72
CA HIS A 556 6.17 45.46 -6.39
C HIS A 556 7.49 46.01 -5.78
N GLY A 557 8.64 45.38 -6.00
CA GLY A 557 9.85 45.59 -5.18
C GLY A 557 11.22 45.77 -5.86
N GLY A 558 11.39 45.55 -7.16
CA GLY A 558 12.73 45.62 -7.78
C GLY A 558 12.76 45.09 -9.21
N SER A 559 13.84 45.34 -9.94
CA SER A 559 13.97 45.08 -11.38
C SER A 559 14.00 43.60 -11.81
N GLU A 560 13.81 42.65 -10.89
CA GLU A 560 13.82 41.21 -11.15
C GLU A 560 12.50 40.59 -10.69
N GLY A 561 11.69 40.14 -11.65
CA GLY A 561 10.30 39.72 -11.41
C GLY A 561 10.12 38.43 -10.63
N LEU A 562 8.88 38.12 -10.24
CA LEU A 562 8.52 36.93 -9.45
C LEU A 562 8.97 35.58 -10.05
N TYR A 563 9.24 35.59 -11.34
CA TYR A 563 9.58 34.42 -12.11
C TYR A 563 11.08 34.11 -12.08
N THR A 564 11.93 35.06 -11.63
CA THR A 564 13.36 34.79 -11.40
C THR A 564 13.59 33.91 -10.18
N TRP A 565 12.62 33.84 -9.26
CA TRP A 565 12.66 32.95 -8.09
C TRP A 565 12.25 31.53 -8.42
N LEU A 566 11.56 31.29 -9.54
CA LEU A 566 11.06 29.96 -9.88
C LEU A 566 12.17 29.09 -10.49
N VAL A 567 12.26 27.86 -9.99
CA VAL A 567 13.05 26.79 -10.59
C VAL A 567 12.10 25.96 -11.46
N CYS A 568 12.47 25.72 -12.72
CA CYS A 568 11.69 24.94 -13.69
C CYS A 568 12.23 23.49 -13.83
#